data_AF-A0A453RLP3-F1
#
_entry.id   AF-A0A453RLP3-F1
#
_cell.length_a   1.000
_cell.length_b   1.000
_cell.length_c   1.000
_cell.angle_alpha   90.00
_cell.angle_beta   90.00
_cell.angle_gamma   90.00
#
_symmetry.space_group_name_H-M   'P 1'
#
loop_
_entity.id
_entity.type
_entity.pdbx_description
1 polymer ?
#
loop_
_entity_poly.entity_id
_entity_poly.type
_entity_poly.pdbx_seq_one_letter_code
_entity_poly.pdbx_strand_id
1 'polypeptide(L)'
;MGAIRILTIAVTIVVVAVPEGLPLAVTLTLAYSMRKMMLDKALVRRLSSCETMGSATTICSDKTGTLTLNKMTVVEAHFIGTRLDPCDDVRAISSSSAALLIEGIAQNTTGTVFLPEDGGAADVTGSPTEKAILSWGLKIGMDFNDVRSKSSVLHVFPFNSEKKRGGVAVQSDTGVHIHWKGAAELVLSSCKSWLSLDGSVQPMGAQKRNEYKK
;
A
#
# COMPACT_ATOMS: atom_id res chain seq x y z
N MET A 1 -59.25 23.54 54.46
CA MET A 1 -59.00 22.28 53.71
C MET A 1 -58.82 22.47 52.20
N GLY A 2 -59.39 23.49 51.54
CA GLY A 2 -59.29 23.66 50.07
C GLY A 2 -57.89 24.00 49.53
N ALA A 3 -57.14 24.88 50.19
CA ALA A 3 -55.81 25.31 49.72
C ALA A 3 -54.77 24.18 49.67
N ILE A 4 -54.77 23.30 50.68
CA ILE A 4 -53.89 22.11 50.72
C ILE A 4 -54.22 21.19 49.55
N ARG A 5 -55.51 20.99 49.26
CA ARG A 5 -55.97 20.12 48.18
C ARG A 5 -55.62 20.67 46.80
N ILE A 6 -55.72 21.98 46.59
CA ILE A 6 -55.28 22.66 45.35
C ILE A 6 -53.76 22.53 45.20
N LEU A 7 -53.00 22.72 46.29
CA LEU A 7 -51.54 22.57 46.27
C LEU A 7 -51.10 21.14 45.94
N THR A 8 -51.72 20.13 46.56
CA THR A 8 -51.42 18.72 46.25
C THR A 8 -51.71 18.39 44.79
N ILE A 9 -52.83 18.86 44.24
CA ILE A 9 -53.18 18.65 42.83
C ILE A 9 -52.15 19.32 41.91
N ALA A 10 -51.76 20.57 42.20
CA ALA A 10 -50.75 21.29 41.41
C ALA A 10 -49.40 20.55 41.40
N VAL A 11 -48.93 20.07 42.56
CA VAL A 11 -47.68 19.29 42.65
C VAL A 11 -47.78 17.98 41.87
N THR A 12 -48.90 17.25 41.96
CA THR A 12 -49.07 16.02 41.18
C THR A 12 -49.06 16.25 39.68
N ILE A 13 -49.62 17.35 39.18
CA ILE A 13 -49.58 17.69 37.75
C ILE A 13 -48.14 17.97 37.30
N VAL A 14 -47.36 18.71 38.09
CA VAL A 14 -45.95 19.02 37.76
C VAL A 14 -45.10 17.75 37.68
N VAL A 15 -45.24 16.85 38.65
CA VAL A 15 -44.49 15.58 38.67
C VAL A 15 -44.84 14.69 37.48
N VAL A 16 -46.12 14.61 37.11
CA VAL A 16 -46.56 13.83 35.94
C VAL A 16 -46.13 14.48 34.62
N ALA A 17 -46.03 15.81 34.57
CA ALA A 17 -45.66 16.54 33.36
C ALA A 17 -44.15 16.50 33.04
N VAL A 18 -43.28 16.27 34.03
CA VAL A 18 -41.83 16.19 33.83
C VAL A 18 -41.40 14.73 33.65
N PRO A 19 -41.00 14.30 32.44
CA PRO A 19 -40.62 12.91 32.20
C PRO A 19 -39.20 12.63 32.70
N GLU A 20 -39.05 12.39 34.01
CA GLU A 20 -37.75 12.10 34.65
C GLU A 20 -37.06 10.85 34.07
N GLY A 21 -37.82 9.91 33.51
CA GLY A 21 -37.28 8.69 32.90
C GLY A 21 -36.71 8.85 31.49
N LEU A 22 -37.04 9.94 30.78
CA LEU A 22 -36.63 10.12 29.39
C LEU A 22 -35.10 10.26 29.22
N PRO A 23 -34.39 11.10 30.00
CA PRO A 23 -32.93 11.19 29.92
C PRO A 23 -32.22 9.85 30.22
N LEU A 24 -32.79 9.06 31.14
CA LEU A 24 -32.26 7.75 31.51
C LEU A 24 -32.44 6.73 30.39
N ALA A 25 -33.62 6.69 29.76
CA ALA A 25 -33.90 5.81 28.61
C ALA A 25 -32.98 6.12 27.41
N VAL A 26 -32.75 7.39 27.11
CA VAL A 26 -31.85 7.83 26.03
C VAL A 26 -30.41 7.39 26.32
N THR A 27 -29.93 7.61 27.54
CA THR A 27 -28.55 7.24 27.94
C THR A 27 -28.34 5.72 27.87
N LEU A 28 -29.30 4.92 28.32
CA LEU A 28 -29.24 3.47 28.27
C LEU A 28 -29.19 2.95 26.81
N THR A 29 -30.04 3.52 25.96
CA THR A 29 -30.12 3.16 24.54
C THR A 29 -28.81 3.51 23.80
N LEU A 30 -28.24 4.68 24.08
CA LEU A 30 -26.94 5.09 23.53
C LEU A 30 -25.80 4.21 24.04
N ALA A 31 -25.77 3.88 25.33
CA ALA A 31 -24.76 3.00 25.91
C ALA A 31 -24.81 1.59 25.31
N TYR A 32 -26.01 1.05 25.09
CA TYR A 32 -26.20 -0.23 24.40
C TYR A 32 -25.68 -0.17 22.95
N SER A 33 -26.01 0.90 22.22
CA SER A 33 -25.54 1.13 20.85
C SER A 33 -24.02 1.24 20.76
N MET A 34 -23.38 1.96 21.69
CA MET A 34 -21.92 2.06 21.79
C MET A 34 -21.26 0.70 22.01
N ARG A 35 -21.82 -0.14 22.89
CA ARG A 35 -21.31 -1.48 23.12
C ARG A 35 -21.36 -2.33 21.85
N LYS A 36 -22.46 -2.23 21.09
CA LYS A 36 -22.60 -2.90 19.79
C LYS A 36 -21.56 -2.40 18.77
N MET A 37 -21.41 -1.08 18.62
CA MET A 37 -20.41 -0.47 17.72
C MET A 37 -18.99 -0.90 18.08
N MET A 38 -18.67 -1.01 19.38
CA MET A 38 -17.37 -1.49 19.83
C MET A 38 -17.09 -2.95 19.42
N LEU A 39 -18.10 -3.82 19.45
CA LEU A 39 -17.99 -5.19 18.93
C LEU A 39 -17.70 -5.22 17.43
N ASP A 40 -18.24 -4.24 16.69
CA ASP A 40 -17.97 -4.01 15.26
C ASP A 40 -16.65 -3.26 15.00
N LYS A 41 -15.74 -3.21 15.99
CA LYS A 41 -14.44 -2.52 15.94
C LYS A 41 -14.54 -0.99 15.74
N ALA A 42 -15.70 -0.39 15.98
CA ALA A 42 -15.92 1.05 15.95
C ALA A 42 -15.98 1.62 17.37
N LEU A 43 -14.84 2.09 17.88
CA LEU A 43 -14.77 2.67 19.22
C LEU A 43 -15.36 4.10 19.25
N VAL A 44 -16.50 4.26 19.90
CA VAL A 44 -17.09 5.57 20.17
C VAL A 44 -16.55 6.11 21.50
N ARG A 45 -15.96 7.30 21.49
CA ARG A 45 -15.42 7.95 22.71
C ARG A 45 -16.39 8.92 23.40
N ARG A 46 -17.40 9.40 22.67
CA ARG A 46 -18.41 10.35 23.16
C ARG A 46 -19.80 9.89 22.75
N LEU A 47 -20.72 9.77 23.71
CA LEU A 47 -22.10 9.32 23.46
C LEU A 47 -22.81 10.15 22.37
N SER A 48 -22.60 11.48 22.37
CA SER A 48 -23.20 12.39 21.38
C SER A 48 -22.70 12.17 19.95
N SER A 49 -21.54 11.52 19.76
CA SER A 49 -21.02 11.22 18.43
C SER A 49 -21.87 10.18 17.68
N CYS A 50 -22.54 9.27 18.40
CA CYS A 50 -23.46 8.32 17.78
C CYS A 50 -24.64 9.05 17.11
N GLU A 51 -25.20 10.05 17.78
CA GLU A 51 -26.29 10.86 17.25
C GLU A 51 -25.82 11.72 16.08
N THR A 52 -24.68 12.41 16.24
CA THR A 52 -24.11 13.28 15.19
C THR A 52 -23.84 12.50 13.90
N MET A 53 -23.29 11.29 14.00
CA MET A 53 -23.03 10.44 12.83
C MET A 53 -24.32 10.00 12.13
N GLY A 54 -25.40 9.76 12.89
CA GLY A 54 -26.71 9.41 12.33
C GLY A 54 -27.35 10.53 11.51
N SER A 55 -27.00 11.78 11.79
CA SER A 55 -27.48 12.96 11.05
C SER A 55 -26.46 13.50 10.03
N ALA A 56 -25.34 12.81 9.81
CA ALA A 56 -24.32 13.27 8.88
C ALA A 56 -24.80 13.19 7.43
N THR A 57 -24.70 14.29 6.69
CA THR A 57 -25.05 14.37 5.25
C THR A 57 -23.82 14.47 4.34
N THR A 58 -22.64 14.73 4.89
CA THR A 58 -21.39 14.87 4.14
C THR A 58 -20.25 14.23 4.93
N ILE A 59 -19.44 13.42 4.26
CA ILE A 59 -18.27 12.75 4.84
C ILE A 59 -17.02 13.27 4.14
N CYS A 60 -16.19 14.00 4.88
CA CYS A 60 -14.87 14.41 4.43
C CYS A 60 -13.85 13.36 4.85
N SER A 61 -13.46 12.49 3.92
CA SER A 61 -12.46 11.44 4.18
C SER A 61 -11.08 11.87 3.70
N ASP A 62 -10.05 11.54 4.47
CA ASP A 62 -8.68 11.57 3.98
C ASP A 62 -8.43 10.40 3.00
N LYS A 63 -7.48 10.53 2.09
CA LYS A 63 -7.13 9.48 1.13
C LYS A 63 -6.19 8.45 1.77
N THR A 64 -5.06 8.92 2.28
CA THR A 64 -3.94 8.04 2.65
C THR A 64 -4.19 7.40 4.01
N GLY A 65 -4.26 6.08 4.07
CA GLY A 65 -4.49 5.35 5.33
C GLY A 65 -5.95 5.34 5.80
N THR A 66 -6.86 5.99 5.06
CA THR A 66 -8.31 5.91 5.28
C THR A 66 -9.00 5.24 4.10
N LEU A 67 -8.94 5.83 2.90
CA LEU A 67 -9.47 5.19 1.68
C LEU A 67 -8.49 4.17 1.09
N THR A 68 -7.18 4.42 1.23
CA THR A 68 -6.14 3.49 0.81
C THR A 68 -5.55 2.76 2.01
N LEU A 69 -5.07 1.53 1.78
CA LEU A 69 -4.42 0.71 2.81
C LEU A 69 -3.04 1.25 3.24
N ASN A 70 -2.62 2.41 2.74
CA ASN A 70 -1.26 2.96 2.90
C ASN A 70 -0.15 1.93 2.60
N LYS A 71 -0.43 1.01 1.67
CA LYS A 71 0.48 -0.02 1.19
C LYS A 71 0.66 0.18 -0.30
N MET A 72 1.89 0.48 -0.71
CA MET A 72 2.25 0.56 -2.11
C MET A 72 2.27 -0.83 -2.72
N THR A 73 1.75 -0.98 -3.93
CA THR A 73 1.73 -2.23 -4.69
C THR A 73 2.10 -1.94 -6.14
N VAL A 74 2.80 -2.87 -6.78
CA VAL A 74 3.01 -2.83 -8.23
C VAL A 74 1.66 -3.16 -8.89
N VAL A 75 1.17 -2.27 -9.75
CA VAL A 75 -0.11 -2.41 -10.46
C VAL A 75 0.08 -2.74 -11.93
N GLU A 76 1.21 -2.33 -12.50
CA GLU A 76 1.53 -2.49 -13.90
C GLU A 76 3.03 -2.60 -14.04
N ALA A 77 3.48 -3.52 -14.90
CA ALA A 77 4.88 -3.74 -15.20
C ALA A 77 5.06 -3.74 -16.72
N HIS A 78 5.98 -2.90 -17.19
CA HIS A 78 6.40 -2.86 -18.59
C HIS A 78 7.81 -3.41 -18.67
N PHE A 79 7.96 -4.54 -19.34
CA PHE A 79 9.24 -5.19 -19.49
C PHE A 79 9.38 -5.74 -20.91
N ILE A 80 10.58 -5.63 -21.47
CA ILE A 80 10.90 -6.20 -22.78
C ILE A 80 10.01 -5.64 -23.94
N GLY A 81 9.55 -4.40 -23.79
CA GLY A 81 8.69 -3.77 -24.80
C GLY A 81 7.25 -4.27 -24.84
N THR A 82 6.85 -5.09 -23.86
CA THR A 82 5.44 -5.43 -23.63
C THR A 82 5.00 -4.97 -22.24
N ARG A 83 3.71 -4.69 -22.13
CA ARG A 83 3.03 -4.63 -20.83
C ARG A 83 2.77 -6.07 -20.37
N LEU A 84 3.03 -6.34 -19.10
CA LEU A 84 2.63 -7.59 -18.46
C LEU A 84 1.20 -7.46 -17.94
N ASP A 85 0.32 -8.34 -18.42
CA ASP A 85 -1.09 -8.41 -18.02
C ASP A 85 -1.53 -9.88 -17.90
N PRO A 86 -1.69 -10.42 -16.67
CA PRO A 86 -1.47 -9.79 -15.36
C PRO A 86 0.01 -9.42 -15.11
N CYS A 87 0.27 -8.40 -14.28
CA CYS A 87 1.63 -7.94 -14.00
C CYS A 87 2.54 -8.99 -13.30
N ASP A 88 1.94 -10.06 -12.77
CA ASP A 88 2.64 -11.15 -12.10
C ASP A 88 2.98 -12.31 -13.08
N ASP A 89 2.49 -12.28 -14.33
CA ASP A 89 2.72 -13.34 -15.31
C ASP A 89 3.99 -13.10 -16.14
N VAL A 90 5.07 -13.75 -15.71
CA VAL A 90 6.39 -13.67 -16.38
C VAL A 90 6.58 -14.81 -17.39
N ARG A 91 5.56 -15.66 -17.65
CA ARG A 91 5.69 -16.81 -18.57
C ARG A 91 5.95 -16.42 -20.02
N ALA A 92 5.48 -15.23 -20.42
CA ALA A 92 5.71 -14.69 -21.77
C ALA A 92 7.14 -14.16 -21.97
N ILE A 93 7.95 -14.11 -20.90
CA ILE A 93 9.31 -13.55 -20.92
C ILE A 93 10.34 -14.69 -21.00
N SER A 94 11.39 -14.48 -21.80
CA SER A 94 12.52 -15.41 -21.84
C SER A 94 13.22 -15.53 -20.47
N SER A 95 13.65 -16.75 -20.12
CA SER A 95 14.23 -17.06 -18.81
C SER A 95 15.44 -16.19 -18.46
N SER A 96 16.26 -15.83 -19.45
CA SER A 96 17.42 -14.94 -19.27
C SER A 96 17.00 -13.53 -18.89
N SER A 97 15.95 -13.00 -19.51
CA SER A 97 15.47 -11.64 -19.24
C SER A 97 14.74 -11.57 -17.90
N ALA A 98 13.98 -12.62 -17.55
CA ALA A 98 13.38 -12.75 -16.23
C ALA A 98 14.45 -12.79 -15.12
N ALA A 99 15.57 -13.51 -15.35
CA ALA A 99 16.69 -13.55 -14.41
C ALA A 99 17.32 -12.16 -14.21
N LEU A 100 17.48 -11.35 -15.26
CA LEU A 100 17.99 -9.97 -15.15
C LEU A 100 17.05 -9.06 -14.34
N LEU A 101 15.73 -9.20 -14.55
CA LEU A 101 14.73 -8.46 -13.78
C LEU A 101 14.79 -8.83 -12.30
N ILE A 102 14.85 -10.12 -12.00
CA ILE A 102 14.92 -10.67 -10.65
C ILE A 102 16.24 -10.25 -9.95
N GLU A 103 17.38 -10.32 -10.63
CA GLU A 103 18.68 -9.85 -10.13
C GLU A 103 18.62 -8.35 -9.78
N GLY A 104 18.03 -7.54 -10.66
CA GLY A 104 17.85 -6.11 -10.43
C GLY A 104 16.95 -5.81 -9.24
N ILE A 105 15.85 -6.54 -9.05
CA ILE A 105 14.94 -6.38 -7.90
C ILE A 105 15.66 -6.74 -6.60
N ALA A 106 16.34 -7.89 -6.54
CA ALA A 106 16.95 -8.40 -5.32
C ALA A 106 18.19 -7.58 -4.89
N GLN A 107 19.01 -7.12 -5.85
CA GLN A 107 20.27 -6.44 -5.55
C GLN A 107 20.14 -4.93 -5.44
N ASN A 108 19.14 -4.33 -6.08
CA ASN A 108 18.94 -2.87 -6.06
C ASN A 108 18.02 -2.42 -4.93
N THR A 109 17.77 -3.27 -3.94
CA THR A 109 16.91 -2.96 -2.78
C THR A 109 17.72 -3.07 -1.49
N THR A 110 17.47 -2.14 -0.57
CA THR A 110 18.03 -2.21 0.79
C THR A 110 17.14 -3.02 1.74
N GLY A 111 15.91 -3.29 1.33
CA GLY A 111 14.96 -4.13 2.05
C GLY A 111 15.39 -5.59 2.12
N THR A 112 14.88 -6.27 3.13
CA THR A 112 15.04 -7.72 3.31
C THR A 112 13.69 -8.41 3.24
N VAL A 113 13.71 -9.65 2.80
CA VAL A 113 12.54 -10.54 2.82
C VAL A 113 12.76 -11.60 3.88
N PHE A 114 11.81 -11.72 4.80
CA PHE A 114 11.75 -12.80 5.78
C PHE A 114 10.56 -13.69 5.45
N LEU A 115 10.85 -14.96 5.18
CA LEU A 115 9.84 -15.99 4.97
C LEU A 115 9.63 -16.72 6.30
N PRO A 116 8.44 -16.64 6.93
CA PRO A 116 8.15 -17.39 8.14
C PRO A 116 8.20 -18.90 7.87
N GLU A 117 8.78 -19.68 8.78
CA GLU A 117 8.82 -21.15 8.67
C GLU A 117 7.41 -21.77 8.68
N ASP A 118 6.44 -21.08 9.29
CA ASP A 118 5.04 -21.51 9.40
C ASP A 118 4.23 -21.35 8.09
N GLY A 119 4.87 -20.97 6.96
CA GLY A 119 4.18 -20.74 5.68
C GLY A 119 3.30 -19.49 5.67
N GLY A 120 3.50 -18.58 6.63
CA GLY A 120 2.81 -17.30 6.69
C GLY A 120 3.21 -16.33 5.56
N ALA A 121 2.52 -15.18 5.48
CA ALA A 121 2.86 -14.15 4.52
C ALA A 121 4.28 -13.60 4.76
N ALA A 122 5.06 -13.44 3.68
CA ALA A 122 6.42 -12.92 3.76
C ALA A 122 6.44 -11.51 4.39
N ASP A 123 7.30 -11.31 5.39
CA ASP A 123 7.54 -9.99 5.96
C ASP A 123 8.65 -9.29 5.17
N VAL A 124 8.30 -8.13 4.62
CA VAL A 124 9.17 -7.36 3.73
C VAL A 124 9.50 -6.03 4.39
N THR A 125 10.79 -5.77 4.57
CA THR A 125 11.32 -4.54 5.15
C THR A 125 11.82 -3.59 4.05
N GLY A 126 12.01 -2.31 4.39
CA GLY A 126 12.44 -1.26 3.44
C GLY A 126 11.42 -0.14 3.27
N SER A 127 11.70 0.79 2.35
CA SER A 127 10.79 1.88 2.00
C SER A 127 9.48 1.35 1.37
N PRO A 128 8.37 2.12 1.38
CA PRO A 128 7.10 1.66 0.81
C PRO A 128 7.22 1.13 -0.63
N THR A 129 8.03 1.79 -1.47
CA THR A 129 8.27 1.37 -2.86
C THR A 129 9.13 0.10 -2.94
N GLU A 130 10.16 -0.02 -2.10
CA GLU A 130 10.98 -1.25 -2.06
C GLU A 130 10.16 -2.43 -1.58
N LYS A 131 9.30 -2.25 -0.57
CA LYS A 131 8.38 -3.31 -0.13
C LYS A 131 7.47 -3.76 -1.26
N ALA A 132 6.89 -2.82 -2.01
CA ALA A 132 6.03 -3.12 -3.14
C ALA A 132 6.76 -3.95 -4.21
N ILE A 133 7.98 -3.54 -4.58
CA ILE A 133 8.78 -4.20 -5.61
C ILE A 133 9.29 -5.58 -5.14
N LEU A 134 9.72 -5.71 -3.90
CA LEU A 134 10.16 -6.99 -3.32
C LEU A 134 8.98 -7.97 -3.20
N SER A 135 7.82 -7.51 -2.70
CA SER A 135 6.61 -8.33 -2.66
C SER A 135 6.16 -8.76 -4.05
N TRP A 136 6.32 -7.90 -5.07
CA TRP A 136 6.06 -8.26 -6.46
C TRP A 136 7.07 -9.29 -6.99
N GLY A 137 8.36 -9.12 -6.68
CA GLY A 137 9.41 -10.10 -6.96
C GLY A 137 9.04 -11.51 -6.47
N LEU A 138 8.56 -11.63 -5.23
CA LEU A 138 8.13 -12.92 -4.67
C LEU A 138 6.97 -13.55 -5.45
N LYS A 139 6.03 -12.75 -5.95
CA LYS A 139 4.90 -13.25 -6.76
C LYS A 139 5.32 -13.78 -8.12
N ILE A 140 6.35 -13.17 -8.72
CA ILE A 140 6.90 -13.63 -10.01
C ILE A 140 7.88 -14.81 -9.87
N GLY A 141 8.01 -15.40 -8.67
CA GLY A 141 8.84 -16.57 -8.41
C GLY A 141 10.29 -16.26 -8.03
N MET A 142 10.60 -15.04 -7.58
CA MET A 142 11.92 -14.71 -7.06
C MET A 142 12.18 -15.43 -5.73
N ASP A 143 13.29 -16.18 -5.67
CA ASP A 143 13.91 -16.56 -4.40
C ASP A 143 14.94 -15.50 -4.01
N PHE A 144 14.60 -14.69 -3.00
CA PHE A 144 15.42 -13.55 -2.58
C PHE A 144 16.81 -13.97 -2.10
N ASN A 145 16.93 -15.07 -1.38
CA ASN A 145 18.21 -15.50 -0.80
C ASN A 145 19.10 -16.14 -1.86
N ASP A 146 18.52 -16.97 -2.72
CA ASP A 146 19.23 -17.61 -3.83
C ASP A 146 19.83 -16.57 -4.79
N VAL A 147 19.03 -15.58 -5.22
CA VAL A 147 19.49 -14.54 -6.17
C VAL A 147 20.62 -13.69 -5.58
N ARG A 148 20.54 -13.36 -4.28
CA ARG A 148 21.62 -12.62 -3.60
C ARG A 148 22.87 -13.44 -3.37
N SER A 149 22.77 -14.77 -3.29
CA SER A 149 23.93 -15.66 -3.17
C SER A 149 24.67 -15.83 -4.51
N LYS A 150 23.95 -15.76 -5.64
CA LYS A 150 24.49 -15.92 -7.00
C LYS A 150 25.26 -14.71 -7.52
N SER A 151 25.01 -13.53 -6.97
CA SER A 151 25.63 -12.28 -7.44
C SER A 151 26.22 -11.50 -6.28
N SER A 152 27.45 -11.00 -6.46
CA SER A 152 28.16 -10.24 -5.43
C SER A 152 28.14 -8.75 -5.75
N VAL A 153 27.80 -7.92 -4.75
CA VAL A 153 27.75 -6.47 -4.92
C VAL A 153 29.17 -5.91 -4.93
N LEU A 154 29.57 -5.32 -6.05
CA LEU A 154 30.87 -4.65 -6.20
C LEU A 154 30.81 -3.21 -5.68
N HIS A 155 29.76 -2.47 -6.03
CA HIS A 155 29.62 -1.07 -5.67
C HIS A 155 28.15 -0.64 -5.64
N VAL A 156 27.78 0.13 -4.62
CA VAL A 156 26.43 0.71 -4.48
C VAL A 156 26.48 2.20 -4.79
N PHE A 157 25.65 2.65 -5.72
CA PHE A 157 25.42 4.05 -6.02
C PHE A 157 24.16 4.52 -5.28
N PRO A 158 24.28 5.19 -4.12
CA PRO A 158 23.12 5.66 -3.37
C PRO A 158 22.29 6.63 -4.20
N PHE A 159 20.99 6.68 -3.93
CA PHE A 159 20.08 7.57 -4.63
C PHE A 159 20.51 9.03 -4.43
N ASN A 160 20.74 9.74 -5.53
CA ASN A 160 21.08 11.15 -5.52
C ASN A 160 19.86 11.96 -5.99
N SER A 161 19.39 12.91 -5.18
CA SER A 161 18.18 13.70 -5.45
C SER A 161 18.32 14.66 -6.64
N GLU A 162 19.53 15.14 -6.96
CA GLU A 162 19.77 15.97 -8.15
C GLU A 162 19.71 15.13 -9.42
N LYS A 163 20.32 13.94 -9.39
CA LYS A 163 20.34 12.99 -10.51
C LYS A 163 19.06 12.13 -10.60
N LYS A 164 18.20 12.19 -9.58
CA LYS A 164 17.02 11.34 -9.30
C LYS A 164 17.17 9.88 -9.71
N ARG A 165 18.35 9.30 -9.46
CA ARG A 165 18.67 7.90 -9.73
C ARG A 165 19.68 7.35 -8.73
N GLY A 166 19.65 6.04 -8.56
CA GLY A 166 20.64 5.24 -7.83
C GLY A 166 20.80 3.89 -8.52
N GLY A 167 21.71 3.06 -8.05
CA GLY A 167 21.94 1.77 -8.67
C GLY A 167 22.98 0.92 -7.95
N VAL A 168 23.20 -0.27 -8.47
CA VAL A 168 24.17 -1.22 -7.92
C VAL A 168 24.94 -1.87 -9.07
N ALA A 169 26.25 -1.97 -8.91
CA ALA A 169 27.11 -2.78 -9.75
C ALA A 169 27.29 -4.15 -9.07
N VAL A 170 26.94 -5.21 -9.78
CA VAL A 170 27.02 -6.59 -9.31
C VAL A 170 27.92 -7.41 -10.23
N GLN A 171 28.73 -8.27 -9.65
CA GLN A 171 29.44 -9.31 -10.35
C GLN A 171 28.53 -10.53 -10.44
N SER A 172 28.18 -10.89 -11.67
CA SER A 172 27.46 -12.10 -12.04
C SER A 172 28.43 -13.08 -12.72
N ASP A 173 28.01 -14.32 -12.95
CA ASP A 173 28.82 -15.36 -13.62
C ASP A 173 29.23 -14.94 -15.04
N THR A 174 28.37 -14.17 -15.71
CA THR A 174 28.55 -13.71 -17.09
C THR A 174 29.29 -12.38 -17.23
N GLY A 175 29.65 -11.74 -16.10
CA GLY A 175 30.34 -10.46 -16.08
C GLY A 175 29.77 -9.46 -15.06
N VAL A 176 30.09 -8.18 -15.25
CA VAL A 176 29.61 -7.10 -14.36
C VAL A 176 28.32 -6.53 -14.93
N HIS A 177 27.22 -6.63 -14.17
CA HIS A 177 25.95 -5.98 -14.48
C HIS A 177 25.78 -4.73 -13.61
N ILE A 178 25.25 -3.65 -14.19
CA ILE A 178 24.91 -2.43 -13.44
C ILE A 178 23.42 -2.18 -13.55
N HIS A 179 22.74 -2.29 -12.42
CA HIS A 179 21.30 -2.09 -12.30
C HIS A 179 21.02 -0.67 -11.84
N TRP A 180 20.28 0.10 -12.64
CA TRP A 180 19.87 1.47 -12.29
C TRP A 180 18.39 1.53 -11.94
N LYS A 181 18.05 2.30 -10.90
CA LYS A 181 16.68 2.65 -10.51
C LYS A 181 16.54 4.16 -10.36
N GLY A 182 15.38 4.72 -10.67
CA GLY A 182 15.15 6.16 -10.55
C GLY A 182 13.93 6.63 -11.31
N ALA A 183 13.86 7.94 -11.52
CA ALA A 183 12.80 8.56 -12.31
C ALA A 183 12.85 8.05 -13.76
N ALA A 184 11.71 7.57 -14.26
CA ALA A 184 11.62 6.86 -15.54
C ALA A 184 12.14 7.72 -16.70
N GLU A 185 11.82 9.01 -16.72
CA GLU A 185 12.26 9.97 -17.73
C GLU A 185 13.77 10.13 -17.78
N LEU A 186 14.44 10.12 -16.63
CA LEU A 186 15.89 10.28 -16.54
C LEU A 186 16.62 9.00 -16.93
N VAL A 187 16.14 7.85 -16.45
CA VAL A 187 16.71 6.55 -16.83
C VAL A 187 16.53 6.33 -18.33
N LEU A 188 15.32 6.55 -18.87
CA LEU A 188 15.03 6.40 -20.28
C LEU A 188 15.89 7.32 -21.15
N SER A 189 16.16 8.56 -20.72
CA SER A 189 17.04 9.49 -21.45
C SER A 189 18.47 8.96 -21.64
N SER A 190 18.95 8.13 -20.70
CA SER A 190 20.28 7.52 -20.75
C SER A 190 20.32 6.20 -21.54
N CYS A 191 19.16 5.62 -21.90
CA CYS A 191 19.08 4.36 -22.62
C CYS A 191 19.30 4.52 -24.13
N LYS A 192 20.23 3.73 -24.70
CA LYS A 192 20.51 3.65 -26.14
C LYS A 192 19.84 2.46 -26.84
N SER A 193 19.49 1.43 -26.08
CA SER A 193 18.86 0.22 -26.56
C SER A 193 17.81 -0.28 -25.57
N TRP A 194 16.97 -1.20 -26.01
CA TRP A 194 15.97 -1.92 -25.21
C TRP A 194 16.00 -3.42 -25.57
N LEU A 195 15.49 -4.25 -24.68
CA LEU A 195 15.44 -5.70 -24.88
C LEU A 195 14.06 -6.08 -25.44
N SER A 196 14.02 -6.92 -26.47
CA SER A 196 12.79 -7.43 -27.11
C SER A 196 12.44 -8.86 -26.63
N LEU A 197 11.20 -9.33 -26.87
CA LEU A 197 10.61 -10.56 -26.28
C LEU A 197 11.47 -11.81 -26.53
N ASP A 198 12.10 -11.83 -27.68
CA ASP A 198 13.07 -12.82 -28.17
C ASP A 198 14.45 -12.76 -27.47
N GLY A 199 14.65 -11.80 -26.57
CA GLY A 199 15.94 -11.54 -25.91
C GLY A 199 16.93 -10.75 -26.77
N SER A 200 16.52 -10.27 -27.95
CA SER A 200 17.39 -9.46 -28.81
C SER A 200 17.46 -8.01 -28.32
N VAL A 201 18.65 -7.41 -28.44
CA VAL A 201 18.87 -6.00 -28.10
C VAL A 201 18.55 -5.14 -29.32
N GLN A 202 17.53 -4.31 -29.20
CA GLN A 202 17.06 -3.41 -30.25
C GLN A 202 17.47 -1.96 -29.95
N PRO A 203 17.83 -1.15 -30.95
CA PRO A 203 18.17 0.26 -30.74
C PRO A 203 16.95 1.06 -30.27
N MET A 204 17.17 2.03 -29.38
CA MET A 204 16.13 2.90 -28.85
C MET A 204 15.81 4.01 -29.87
N GLY A 205 14.94 3.69 -30.83
CA GLY A 205 14.43 4.64 -31.82
C GLY A 205 13.53 5.73 -31.22
N ALA A 206 13.34 6.83 -31.96
CA ALA A 206 12.52 7.96 -31.51
C ALA A 206 11.05 7.58 -31.26
N GLN A 207 10.50 6.68 -32.07
CA GLN A 207 9.13 6.20 -31.93
C GLN A 207 8.94 5.40 -30.64
N LYS A 208 9.81 4.41 -30.37
CA LYS A 208 9.73 3.59 -29.15
C LYS A 208 9.98 4.42 -27.89
N ARG A 209 10.89 5.39 -27.96
CA ARG A 209 11.13 6.34 -26.86
C ARG A 209 9.88 7.17 -26.54
N ASN A 210 9.10 7.57 -27.55
CA ASN A 210 7.86 8.30 -27.34
C ASN A 210 6.73 7.42 -26.81
N GLU A 211 6.73 6.13 -27.14
CA GLU A 211 5.81 5.14 -26.56
C GLU A 211 5.99 5.03 -25.04
N TYR A 212 7.24 4.93 -24.56
CA TYR A 212 7.53 4.87 -23.12
C TYR A 212 7.38 6.20 -22.36
N LYS A 213 7.18 7.31 -23.08
CA LYS A 213 6.92 8.62 -22.45
C LYS A 213 5.42 8.87 -22.22
N LYS A 214 4.54 8.12 -22.89
CA LYS A 214 3.09 8.21 -22.71
C LYS A 214 2.68 7.42 -21.48
#